data_AF-A0A379T540-F1
#
_entry.id   AF-A0A379T540-F1
#
_cell.length_a   1.000
_cell.length_b   1.000
_cell.length_c   1.000
_cell.angle_alpha   90.00
_cell.angle_beta   90.00
_cell.angle_gamma   90.00
#
_symmetry.space_group_name_H-M   'P 1'
#
loop_
_entity.id
_entity.type
_entity.pdbx_description
1 polymer ?
#
loop_
_entity_poly.entity_id
_entity_poly.type
_entity_poly.pdbx_seq_one_letter_code
_entity_poly.pdbx_strand_id
1 'polypeptide(L)' 'MAAVAGITDIGLGVDAKRVAELRSSGKVVYPEDMGIRRTDATRSLLAAGSVADLVEWSGGLYNPPAKFRSW' A
#
# COMPACT_ATOMS: atom_id res chain seq x y z
N MET A 1 9.05 0.41 -15.82
CA MET A 1 9.39 0.50 -14.39
C MET A 1 9.58 1.95 -13.93
N ALA A 2 10.28 2.81 -14.69
CA ALA A 2 10.51 4.22 -14.33
C ALA A 2 9.24 5.02 -13.91
N ALA A 3 8.11 4.80 -14.56
CA ALA A 3 6.84 5.51 -14.29
C ALA A 3 6.25 5.32 -12.88
N VAL A 4 6.72 4.33 -12.10
CA VAL A 4 6.30 4.07 -10.72
C VAL A 4 7.47 4.12 -9.73
N ALA A 5 8.66 4.53 -10.19
CA ALA A 5 9.90 4.46 -9.43
C ALA A 5 10.19 5.71 -8.58
N GLY A 6 9.27 6.68 -8.54
CA GLY A 6 9.39 7.89 -7.72
C GLY A 6 10.66 8.69 -8.02
N ILE A 7 11.39 9.06 -6.97
CA ILE A 7 12.61 9.87 -7.04
C ILE A 7 13.91 9.03 -7.12
N THR A 8 13.82 7.74 -7.42
CA THR A 8 15.02 6.91 -7.63
C THR A 8 15.73 7.30 -8.92
N ASP A 9 16.99 6.90 -9.10
CA ASP A 9 17.77 7.17 -10.33
C ASP A 9 17.04 6.73 -11.61
N ILE A 10 16.31 5.62 -11.54
CA ILE A 10 15.49 5.10 -12.65
C ILE A 10 14.26 6.00 -12.89
N GLY A 11 13.68 6.56 -11.83
CA GLY A 11 12.51 7.45 -11.89
C GLY A 11 12.84 8.87 -12.36
N LEU A 12 14.02 9.39 -12.00
CA LEU A 12 14.46 10.74 -12.38
C LEU A 12 14.69 10.90 -13.89
N GLY A 13 15.03 9.81 -14.58
CA GLY A 13 15.19 9.80 -16.04
C GLY A 13 13.89 9.67 -16.84
N VAL A 14 12.71 9.75 -16.20
CA VAL A 14 11.44 9.47 -16.88
C VAL A 14 10.89 10.71 -17.60
N ASP A 15 10.51 10.52 -18.87
CA ASP A 15 9.75 11.52 -19.62
C ASP A 15 8.28 11.53 -19.17
N ALA A 16 7.82 12.71 -18.70
CA ALA A 16 6.44 12.93 -18.26
C ALA A 16 5.40 12.62 -19.36
N LYS A 17 5.73 12.90 -20.62
CA LYS A 17 4.81 12.61 -21.75
C LYS A 17 4.63 11.11 -21.92
N ARG A 18 5.72 10.34 -21.82
CA ARG A 18 5.66 8.87 -21.87
C ARG A 18 4.87 8.28 -20.69
N VAL A 19 4.98 8.85 -19.49
CA VAL A 19 4.17 8.45 -18.34
C VAL A 19 2.68 8.70 -18.60
N ALA A 20 2.32 9.86 -19.18
CA ALA A 20 0.94 10.18 -19.52
C ALA A 20 0.35 9.21 -20.55
N GLU A 21 1.10 8.81 -21.58
CA GLU A 21 0.69 7.79 -22.55
C GLU A 21 0.46 6.42 -21.89
N LEU A 22 1.34 6.05 -20.95
CA LEU A 22 1.20 4.80 -20.20
C LEU A 22 -0.03 4.83 -19.29
N ARG A 23 -0.35 5.98 -18.68
CA ARG A 23 -1.57 6.18 -17.90
C ARG A 23 -2.83 6.12 -18.76
N SER A 24 -2.87 6.86 -19.85
CA SER A 24 -3.99 6.85 -20.78
C SER A 24 -4.24 5.48 -21.42
N SER A 25 -3.19 4.68 -21.60
CA SER A 25 -3.30 3.32 -22.15
C SER A 25 -3.47 2.22 -21.09
N GLY A 26 -3.70 2.60 -19.82
CA GLY A 26 -3.97 1.68 -18.71
C GLY A 26 -2.79 0.81 -18.27
N LYS A 27 -1.58 1.04 -18.78
CA LYS A 27 -0.37 0.27 -18.44
C LYS A 27 0.26 0.74 -17.14
N VAL A 28 -0.04 1.97 -16.75
CA VAL A 28 0.30 2.57 -15.46
C VAL A 28 -0.99 3.12 -14.89
N VAL A 29 -1.25 2.88 -13.62
CA VAL A 29 -2.44 3.36 -12.92
C VAL A 29 -1.98 3.96 -11.61
N TYR A 30 -2.27 5.24 -11.40
CA TYR A 30 -2.00 5.93 -10.14
C TYR A 30 -3.21 5.83 -9.21
N PRO A 31 -3.06 6.08 -7.88
CA PRO A 31 -4.20 6.04 -6.96
C PRO A 31 -5.38 6.90 -7.43
N GLU A 32 -5.10 8.07 -7.99
CA GLU A 32 -6.12 8.99 -8.51
C GLU A 32 -6.89 8.40 -9.69
N ASP A 33 -6.25 7.57 -10.52
CA ASP A 33 -6.89 6.89 -11.66
C ASP A 33 -7.88 5.81 -11.20
N MET A 34 -7.75 5.34 -9.95
CA MET A 34 -8.66 4.38 -9.31
C MET A 34 -9.69 5.06 -8.39
N GLY A 35 -9.71 6.39 -8.31
CA GLY A 35 -10.54 7.13 -7.36
C GLY A 35 -10.06 7.00 -5.90
N ILE A 36 -8.83 6.57 -5.67
CA ILE A 36 -8.24 6.43 -4.34
C ILE A 36 -7.45 7.68 -4.00
N ARG A 37 -7.88 8.42 -2.98
CA ARG A 37 -7.10 9.55 -2.45
C ARG A 37 -6.00 9.02 -1.56
N ARG A 38 -4.76 9.48 -1.78
CA ARG A 38 -3.59 9.02 -1.00
C ARG A 38 -3.74 9.25 0.51
N THR A 39 -4.45 10.31 0.90
CA THR A 39 -4.70 10.66 2.30
C THR A 39 -5.65 9.70 3.02
N ASP A 40 -6.45 8.91 2.28
CA ASP A 40 -7.38 7.96 2.86
C ASP A 40 -6.67 6.67 3.35
N ALA A 41 -5.45 6.43 2.86
CA ALA A 41 -4.63 5.27 3.23
C ALA A 41 -4.08 5.41 4.66
N THR A 42 -4.88 5.00 5.64
CA THR A 42 -4.58 5.11 7.07
C THR A 42 -4.73 3.76 7.78
N ARG A 43 -4.18 3.65 9.00
CA ARG A 43 -4.24 2.42 9.82
C ARG A 43 -5.67 1.97 10.15
N SER A 44 -6.65 2.86 10.12
CA SER A 44 -8.06 2.53 10.38
C SER A 44 -8.68 1.64 9.30
N LEU A 45 -8.03 1.49 8.14
CA LEU A 45 -8.45 0.53 7.10
C LEU A 45 -8.03 -0.92 7.41
N LEU A 46 -7.18 -1.14 8.42
CA LEU A 46 -6.79 -2.49 8.83
C LEU A 46 -7.97 -3.17 9.54
N ALA A 47 -8.32 -4.39 9.11
CA ALA A 47 -9.33 -5.21 9.78
C ALA A 47 -8.93 -5.60 11.22
N ALA A 48 -7.62 -5.70 11.47
CA ALA A 48 -7.01 -5.89 12.77
C ALA A 48 -5.79 -4.95 12.84
N GLY A 49 -5.83 -3.99 13.76
CA GLY A 49 -4.80 -2.96 13.91
C GLY A 49 -3.67 -3.36 14.87
N SER A 50 -3.86 -4.44 15.61
CA SER A 50 -2.93 -4.99 16.59
C SER A 50 -2.86 -6.53 16.55
N VAL A 51 -1.84 -7.10 17.21
CA VAL A 51 -1.76 -8.56 17.39
C VAL A 51 -2.85 -9.07 18.34
N ALA A 52 -3.29 -8.24 19.30
CA ALA A 52 -4.42 -8.57 20.18
C ALA A 52 -5.71 -8.76 19.38
N ASP A 53 -5.99 -7.84 18.44
CA ASP A 53 -7.16 -7.89 17.56
C ASP A 53 -7.15 -9.20 16.75
N LEU A 54 -5.98 -9.64 16.27
CA LEU A 54 -5.84 -10.91 15.56
C LEU A 54 -6.17 -12.13 16.44
N VAL A 55 -5.78 -12.11 17.72
CA VAL A 55 -6.10 -13.18 18.67
C VAL A 55 -7.60 -13.23 18.95
N GLU A 56 -8.23 -12.07 19.16
CA GLU A 56 -9.67 -11.96 19.37
C GLU A 56 -10.46 -12.47 18.16
N TRP A 57 -10.10 -12.02 16.95
CA TRP A 57 -10.71 -12.48 15.70
C TRP A 57 -10.55 -13.98 15.47
N SER A 58 -9.44 -14.56 15.94
CA SER A 58 -9.22 -16.01 15.86
C SER A 58 -10.04 -16.83 16.87
N GLY A 59 -10.78 -16.19 17.79
CA GLY A 59 -11.43 -16.87 18.91
C GLY A 59 -10.44 -17.55 19.86
N GLY A 60 -9.22 -17.01 19.97
CA GLY A 60 -8.13 -17.59 20.77
C GLY A 60 -7.37 -18.75 20.12
N LEU A 61 -7.65 -19.09 18.85
CA LEU A 61 -6.93 -20.14 18.12
C LEU A 61 -5.53 -19.71 17.68
N TYR A 62 -5.30 -18.41 17.52
CA TYR A 62 -4.00 -17.88 17.21
C TYR A 62 -3.18 -17.67 18.49
N ASN A 63 -2.05 -18.37 18.60
CA ASN A 63 -1.12 -18.24 19.71
C ASN A 63 0.17 -17.51 19.27
N PRO A 64 0.25 -16.18 19.43
CA PRO A 64 1.38 -15.42 18.95
C PRO A 64 2.68 -15.74 19.72
N PRO A 65 3.86 -15.62 19.07
CA PRO A 65 5.16 -15.76 19.72
C PRO A 65 5.36 -14.77 20.88
N ALA A 66 6.19 -15.16 21.86
CA ALA A 66 6.38 -14.40 23.10
C ALA A 66 6.74 -12.91 22.88
N LYS A 67 7.56 -12.60 21.87
CA LYS A 67 7.95 -11.22 21.51
C LYS A 67 6.78 -10.30 21.12
N PHE A 68 5.62 -10.88 20.81
CA PHE A 68 4.43 -10.14 20.45
C PHE A 68 3.36 -10.18 21.53
N ARG A 69 3.49 -11.00 22.58
CA ARG A 69 2.47 -11.12 23.66
C ARG A 69 2.43 -9.95 24.63
N SER A 70 3.37 -9.01 24.51
CA SER A 70 3.38 -7.73 25.19
C SER A 70 2.66 -6.71 24.31
N TRP A 71 1.34 -6.82 24.23
CA TRP A 71 0.45 -5.79 23.69
C TRP A 71 -0.35 -5.15 24.82
#